data_AF-A0AAN8JRM1-F1
#
_entry.id   AF-A0AAN8JRM1-F1
#
_cell.length_a   1.000
_cell.length_b   1.000
_cell.length_c   1.000
_cell.angle_alpha   90.00
_cell.angle_beta   90.00
_cell.angle_gamma   90.00
#
_symmetry.space_group_name_H-M   'P 1'
#
loop_
_entity.id
_entity.type
_entity.pdbx_description
1 polymer ?
#
loop_
_entity_poly.entity_id
_entity_poly.type
_entity_poly.pdbx_seq_one_letter_code
_entity_poly.pdbx_strand_id
1 'polypeptide(L)'
;MEGKSYRGLKQDEGGKYALSSERMGRQMGEPKCTKSCRMSKKCSVFNEEEGQSIFNGFWADMSWNQKKVFVAGLVDEVVASNRKKPAEESRKKKSFKYYLKKENERVSVCRNMFLATLGVNDKTVYERQFACGYSKDSYSN
;
A
#
# COMPACT_ATOMS: atom_id res chain seq x y z
N MET A 1 -10.91 7.05 4.12
CA MET A 1 -11.28 6.03 3.11
C MET A 1 -11.33 4.67 3.81
N GLU A 2 -12.51 4.05 3.81
CA GLU A 2 -12.81 2.81 4.57
C GLU A 2 -12.59 1.53 3.76
N GLY A 3 -12.29 1.65 2.46
CA GLY A 3 -12.11 0.48 1.59
C GLY A 3 -13.42 -0.23 1.22
N LYS A 4 -14.59 0.34 1.53
CA LYS A 4 -15.91 -0.16 1.11
C LYS A 4 -16.21 0.21 -0.34
N SER A 5 -17.23 -0.41 -0.94
CA SER A 5 -17.69 -0.01 -2.27
C SER A 5 -18.19 1.42 -2.26
N TYR A 6 -18.02 2.12 -3.39
CA TYR A 6 -18.48 3.49 -3.53
C TYR A 6 -18.82 3.81 -4.99
N ARG A 7 -19.73 4.77 -5.18
CA ARG A 7 -20.00 5.37 -6.49
C ARG A 7 -19.28 6.71 -6.56
N GLY A 8 -18.46 6.90 -7.59
CA GLY A 8 -17.86 8.20 -7.86
C GLY A 8 -18.82 9.08 -8.64
N LEU A 9 -18.43 10.34 -8.88
CA LEU A 9 -19.06 11.17 -9.89
C LEU A 9 -18.20 11.12 -11.16
N LYS A 10 -18.84 10.98 -12.32
CA LYS A 10 -18.20 11.05 -13.63
C LYS A 10 -19.04 11.94 -14.53
N GLN A 11 -18.38 12.75 -15.35
CA GLN A 11 -19.05 13.54 -16.37
C GLN A 11 -19.60 12.62 -17.47
N ASP A 12 -20.86 12.79 -17.83
CA ASP A 12 -21.49 12.15 -18.97
C ASP A 12 -21.11 12.84 -20.29
N GLU A 13 -21.50 12.24 -21.43
CA GLU A 13 -21.23 12.80 -22.76
C GLU A 13 -21.89 14.18 -22.97
N GLY A 14 -22.91 14.51 -22.18
CA GLY A 14 -23.60 15.79 -22.18
C GLY A 14 -23.03 16.83 -21.22
N GLY A 15 -21.88 16.54 -20.57
CA GLY A 15 -21.21 17.46 -19.68
C GLY A 15 -21.76 17.52 -18.24
N LYS A 16 -22.78 16.71 -17.89
CA LYS A 16 -23.37 16.66 -16.55
C LYS A 16 -22.66 15.63 -15.68
N TYR A 17 -22.57 15.89 -14.38
CA TYR A 17 -22.03 14.91 -13.43
C TYR A 17 -23.10 13.89 -13.07
N ALA A 18 -22.83 12.63 -13.38
CA ALA A 18 -23.65 11.49 -13.01
C ALA A 18 -22.89 10.56 -12.06
N LEU A 19 -23.62 9.75 -11.30
CA LEU A 19 -23.01 8.67 -10.52
C LEU A 19 -22.36 7.65 -11.45
N SER A 20 -21.10 7.34 -11.20
CA SER A 20 -20.38 6.30 -11.91
C SER A 20 -20.90 4.90 -11.54
N SER A 21 -20.47 3.90 -12.32
CA SER A 21 -20.57 2.50 -11.90
C SER A 21 -19.96 2.30 -10.51
N GLU A 22 -20.52 1.33 -9.78
CA GLU A 22 -20.05 0.98 -8.45
C GLU A 22 -18.61 0.46 -8.52
N ARG A 23 -17.74 1.08 -7.73
CA ARG A 23 -16.38 0.59 -7.54
C ARG A 23 -16.41 -0.37 -6.37
N MET A 24 -15.90 -1.59 -6.60
CA MET A 24 -15.81 -2.59 -5.56
C MET A 24 -14.94 -2.12 -4.39
N GLY A 25 -15.28 -2.62 -3.20
CA GLY A 25 -14.44 -2.47 -2.03
C GLY A 25 -13.06 -3.09 -2.24
N ARG A 26 -12.12 -2.71 -1.39
CA ARG A 26 -10.82 -3.35 -1.30
C ARG A 26 -11.01 -4.78 -0.84
N GLN A 27 -10.17 -5.68 -1.34
CA GLN A 27 -10.16 -7.07 -0.97
C GLN A 27 -8.72 -7.49 -0.71
N MET A 28 -8.54 -8.44 0.21
CA MET A 28 -7.27 -9.13 0.36
C MET A 28 -7.01 -9.92 -0.92
N GLY A 29 -5.82 -9.75 -1.50
CA GLY A 29 -5.41 -10.48 -2.69
C GLY A 29 -4.68 -11.76 -2.35
N GLU A 30 -4.58 -12.66 -3.32
CA GLU A 30 -3.68 -13.80 -3.23
C GLU A 30 -2.22 -13.35 -3.50
N PRO A 31 -1.29 -13.62 -2.57
CA PRO A 31 0.09 -13.17 -2.70
C PRO A 31 0.86 -13.99 -3.75
N LYS A 32 1.12 -13.38 -4.91
CA LYS A 32 1.92 -13.98 -6.00
C LYS A 32 3.42 -14.00 -5.66
N CYS A 33 3.83 -14.89 -4.77
CA CYS A 33 5.23 -15.08 -4.36
C CYS A 33 6.01 -15.95 -5.35
N THR A 34 7.14 -15.47 -5.85
CA THR A 34 8.07 -16.27 -6.66
C THR A 34 8.79 -17.34 -5.81
N LYS A 35 9.38 -18.37 -6.45
CA LYS A 35 10.21 -19.36 -5.74
C LYS A 35 11.36 -18.71 -4.95
N SER A 36 12.07 -17.76 -5.55
CA SER A 36 13.14 -17.00 -4.88
C SER A 36 12.66 -16.21 -3.67
N CYS A 37 11.44 -15.68 -3.71
CA CYS A 37 10.80 -15.02 -2.59
C CYS A 37 10.61 -16.00 -1.42
N ARG A 38 10.09 -17.21 -1.68
CA ARG A 38 9.85 -18.21 -0.62
C ARG A 38 11.13 -18.63 0.09
N MET A 39 12.27 -18.61 -0.59
CA MET A 39 13.58 -18.95 0.00
C MET A 39 14.20 -17.81 0.81
N SER A 40 13.93 -16.55 0.46
CA SER A 40 14.62 -15.37 1.03
C SER A 40 13.76 -14.56 2.00
N LYS A 41 12.45 -14.81 2.02
CA LYS A 41 11.46 -14.06 2.82
C LYS A 41 10.54 -15.01 3.55
N LYS A 42 10.03 -14.55 4.69
CA LYS A 42 9.15 -15.33 5.57
C LYS A 42 7.67 -15.21 5.14
N CYS A 43 7.40 -15.24 3.83
CA CYS A 43 6.03 -15.10 3.32
C CYS A 43 5.14 -16.29 3.69
N SER A 44 5.70 -17.51 3.80
CA SER A 44 4.95 -18.71 4.18
C SER A 44 4.55 -18.76 5.65
N VAL A 45 5.00 -17.81 6.47
CA VAL A 45 4.69 -17.76 7.90
C VAL A 45 3.26 -17.25 8.14
N PHE A 46 2.70 -16.49 7.20
CA PHE A 46 1.34 -15.96 7.29
C PHE A 46 0.36 -16.92 6.65
N ASN A 47 -0.61 -17.39 7.43
CA ASN A 47 -1.76 -18.12 6.89
C ASN A 47 -2.86 -17.13 6.40
N GLU A 48 -3.92 -17.66 5.82
CA GLU A 48 -5.02 -16.85 5.29
C GLU A 48 -5.76 -16.08 6.38
N GLU A 49 -5.99 -16.71 7.53
CA GLU A 49 -6.69 -16.11 8.68
C GLU A 49 -5.92 -14.91 9.27
N GLU A 50 -4.60 -15.05 9.43
CA GLU A 50 -3.70 -13.99 9.87
C GLU A 50 -3.68 -12.84 8.86
N GLY A 51 -3.61 -13.18 7.56
CA GLY A 51 -3.71 -12.20 6.48
C GLY A 51 -5.02 -11.42 6.54
N GLN A 52 -6.14 -12.12 6.73
CA GLN A 52 -7.47 -11.52 6.79
C GLN A 52 -7.64 -10.66 8.04
N SER A 53 -7.09 -11.07 9.18
CA SER A 53 -7.06 -10.27 10.41
C SER A 53 -6.31 -8.95 10.20
N ILE A 54 -5.13 -9.02 9.58
CA ILE A 54 -4.34 -7.82 9.22
C ILE A 54 -5.15 -6.92 8.27
N PHE A 55 -5.78 -7.49 7.24
CA PHE A 55 -6.59 -6.74 6.29
C PHE A 55 -7.77 -6.02 6.98
N ASN A 56 -8.51 -6.72 7.83
CA ASN A 56 -9.67 -6.18 8.55
C ASN A 56 -9.23 -5.07 9.49
N GLY A 57 -8.23 -5.30 10.33
CA GLY A 57 -7.71 -4.28 11.24
C GLY A 57 -7.17 -3.06 10.49
N PHE A 58 -6.55 -3.27 9.33
CA PHE A 58 -6.11 -2.16 8.49
C PHE A 58 -7.27 -1.34 7.93
N TRP A 59 -8.32 -1.96 7.38
CA TRP A 59 -9.40 -1.21 6.71
C TRP A 59 -10.51 -0.72 7.63
N ALA A 60 -10.93 -1.53 8.60
CA ALA A 60 -12.04 -1.26 9.50
C ALA A 60 -11.63 -0.40 10.71
N ASP A 61 -10.47 -0.68 11.31
CA ASP A 61 -10.12 -0.12 12.63
C ASP A 61 -9.21 1.12 12.54
N MET A 62 -8.79 1.51 11.33
CA MET A 62 -7.86 2.63 11.14
C MET A 62 -8.43 3.74 10.25
N SER A 63 -8.28 4.98 10.71
CA SER A 63 -8.43 6.18 9.89
C SER A 63 -7.37 6.25 8.78
N TRP A 64 -7.57 7.11 7.78
CA TRP A 64 -6.61 7.27 6.69
C TRP A 64 -5.22 7.72 7.17
N ASN A 65 -5.15 8.57 8.19
CA ASN A 65 -3.88 9.02 8.75
C ASN A 65 -3.17 7.89 9.51
N GLN A 66 -3.91 7.09 10.30
CA GLN A 66 -3.35 5.91 10.96
C GLN A 66 -2.87 4.88 9.94
N LYS A 67 -3.60 4.65 8.84
CA LYS A 67 -3.19 3.77 7.73
C LYS A 67 -1.84 4.20 7.14
N LYS A 68 -1.63 5.51 6.94
CA LYS A 68 -0.34 6.04 6.45
C LYS A 68 0.80 5.75 7.42
N VAL A 69 0.60 6.00 8.71
CA VAL A 69 1.60 5.74 9.76
C VAL A 69 1.89 4.24 9.88
N PHE A 70 0.85 3.40 9.85
CA PHE A 70 0.96 1.94 9.87
C PHE A 70 1.81 1.43 8.70
N VAL A 71 1.50 1.87 7.48
CA VAL A 71 2.26 1.52 6.28
C VAL A 71 3.71 2.02 6.40
N ALA A 72 3.92 3.26 6.88
CA ALA A 72 5.24 3.83 7.08
C ALA A 72 6.11 3.01 8.03
N GLY A 73 5.56 2.55 9.16
CA GLY A 73 6.29 1.72 10.14
C GLY A 73 6.59 0.29 9.68
N LEU A 74 5.99 -0.16 8.57
CA LEU A 74 6.14 -1.52 8.05
C LEU A 74 7.03 -1.63 6.81
N VAL A 75 7.67 -0.54 6.39
CA VAL A 75 8.50 -0.57 5.18
C VAL A 75 9.65 0.40 5.34
N ASP A 76 10.83 -0.10 5.04
CA ASP A 76 12.06 0.68 5.12
C ASP A 76 12.51 1.08 3.72
N GLU A 77 12.86 2.35 3.55
CA GLU A 77 13.53 2.84 2.35
C GLU A 77 15.00 2.39 2.37
N VAL A 78 15.44 1.77 1.29
CA VAL A 78 16.81 1.29 1.12
C VAL A 78 17.47 2.05 0.00
N VAL A 79 18.55 2.75 0.34
CA VAL A 79 19.49 3.28 -0.64
C VAL A 79 20.27 2.09 -1.18
N ALA A 80 20.18 1.83 -2.48
CA ALA A 80 20.98 0.80 -3.12
C ALA A 80 22.47 1.16 -2.98
N SER A 81 23.20 0.48 -2.09
CA SER A 81 24.60 0.80 -1.77
C SER A 81 25.57 0.38 -2.87
N ASN A 82 25.13 -0.38 -3.87
CA ASN A 82 25.96 -0.91 -4.93
C ASN A 82 25.26 -0.70 -6.29
N ARG A 83 25.27 0.53 -6.79
CA ARG A 83 24.71 0.85 -8.11
C ARG A 83 25.81 0.67 -9.15
N LYS A 84 25.61 -0.26 -10.10
CA LYS A 84 26.47 -0.39 -11.29
C LYS A 84 26.35 0.80 -12.26
N LYS A 85 25.34 1.66 -12.07
CA LYS A 85 25.03 2.83 -12.90
C LYS A 85 24.80 4.07 -12.03
N PRO A 86 25.10 5.28 -12.52
CA PRO A 86 24.82 6.52 -11.81
C PRO A 86 23.35 6.62 -11.37
N ALA A 87 23.11 7.26 -10.22
CA ALA A 87 21.78 7.42 -9.65
C ALA A 87 20.76 8.08 -10.59
N GLU A 88 21.26 8.91 -11.50
CA GLU A 88 20.49 9.74 -12.44
C GLU A 88 19.88 8.94 -13.60
N GLU A 89 20.47 7.80 -13.96
CA GLU A 89 19.99 6.94 -15.05
C GLU A 89 18.87 5.97 -14.63
N SER A 90 18.64 5.80 -13.32
CA SER A 90 17.61 4.88 -12.82
C SER A 90 16.25 5.58 -12.71
N ARG A 91 15.24 5.08 -13.44
CA ARG A 91 13.83 5.47 -13.26
C ARG A 91 13.31 5.24 -11.84
N LYS A 92 13.91 4.32 -11.07
CA LYS A 92 13.58 4.05 -9.66
C LYS A 92 14.66 4.64 -8.76
N LYS A 93 14.37 5.78 -8.14
CA LYS A 93 15.30 6.47 -7.22
C LYS A 93 15.43 5.76 -5.86
N LYS A 94 14.41 5.00 -5.46
CA LYS A 94 14.24 4.38 -4.13
C LYS A 94 13.94 2.89 -4.23
N SER A 95 14.45 2.09 -3.30
CA SER A 95 14.07 0.69 -3.09
C SER A 95 13.44 0.53 -1.71
N PHE A 96 12.61 -0.50 -1.54
CA PHE A 96 11.84 -0.69 -0.31
C PHE A 96 11.95 -2.12 0.19
N LYS A 97 12.11 -2.29 1.51
CA LYS A 97 11.94 -3.57 2.21
C LYS A 97 10.58 -3.57 2.88
N TYR A 98 9.86 -4.69 2.76
CA TYR A 98 8.48 -4.81 3.23
C TYR A 98 8.39 -5.77 4.42
N TYR A 99 7.51 -5.43 5.37
CA TYR A 99 7.30 -6.17 6.60
C TYR A 99 5.82 -6.27 6.94
N LEU A 100 5.42 -7.35 7.58
CA LEU A 100 4.10 -7.50 8.22
C LEU A 100 4.31 -7.81 9.71
N LYS A 101 3.32 -7.46 10.53
CA LYS A 101 3.36 -7.78 11.97
C LYS A 101 2.82 -9.17 12.23
N LYS A 102 3.55 -9.96 13.02
CA LYS A 102 3.08 -11.22 13.61
C LYS A 102 3.54 -11.24 15.06
N GLU A 103 2.62 -11.43 16.01
CA GLU A 103 2.94 -11.50 17.45
C GLU A 103 3.81 -10.32 17.95
N ASN A 104 3.51 -9.10 17.48
CA ASN A 104 4.27 -7.86 17.71
C ASN A 104 5.65 -7.77 17.06
N GLU A 105 6.11 -8.78 16.32
CA GLU A 105 7.36 -8.75 15.57
C GLU A 105 7.17 -8.32 14.12
N ARG A 106 8.19 -7.66 13.55
CA ARG A 106 8.25 -7.32 12.12
C ARG A 106 8.84 -8.48 11.33
N VAL A 107 8.00 -9.16 10.57
CA VAL A 107 8.41 -10.27 9.69
C VAL A 107 8.66 -9.75 8.28
N SER A 108 9.88 -9.94 7.75
CA SER A 108 10.20 -9.51 6.38
C SER A 108 9.48 -10.38 5.35
N VAL A 109 8.68 -9.72 4.52
CA VAL A 109 7.92 -10.33 3.42
C VAL A 109 8.33 -9.69 2.08
N CYS A 110 7.87 -10.27 0.98
CA CYS A 110 8.03 -9.63 -0.32
C CYS A 110 6.97 -8.54 -0.53
N ARG A 111 7.23 -7.69 -1.53
CA ARG A 111 6.30 -6.65 -1.97
C ARG A 111 4.92 -7.22 -2.31
N ASN A 112 4.87 -8.34 -3.04
CA ASN A 112 3.59 -8.90 -3.50
C ASN A 112 2.74 -9.39 -2.32
N MET A 113 3.35 -10.01 -1.32
CA MET A 113 2.67 -10.39 -0.08
C MET A 113 2.12 -9.17 0.63
N PHE A 114 2.96 -8.17 0.87
CA PHE A 114 2.55 -6.94 1.56
C PHE A 114 1.36 -6.23 0.88
N LEU A 115 1.43 -6.04 -0.45
CA LEU A 115 0.38 -5.37 -1.21
C LEU A 115 -0.91 -6.19 -1.25
N ALA A 116 -0.79 -7.52 -1.39
CA ALA A 116 -1.93 -8.42 -1.41
C ALA A 116 -2.65 -8.46 -0.06
N THR A 117 -1.90 -8.61 1.05
CA THR A 117 -2.46 -8.62 2.41
C THR A 117 -3.17 -7.32 2.76
N LEU A 118 -2.62 -6.16 2.37
CA LEU A 118 -3.27 -4.87 2.67
C LEU A 118 -4.30 -4.43 1.62
N GLY A 119 -4.37 -5.10 0.47
CA GLY A 119 -5.24 -4.68 -0.65
C GLY A 119 -4.89 -3.29 -1.19
N VAL A 120 -3.61 -2.90 -1.14
CA VAL A 120 -3.11 -1.58 -1.59
C VAL A 120 -2.22 -1.70 -2.82
N ASN A 121 -2.00 -0.58 -3.50
CA ASN A 121 -1.06 -0.51 -4.62
C ASN A 121 0.24 0.17 -4.20
N ASP A 122 1.24 0.12 -5.08
CA ASP A 122 2.52 0.81 -4.90
C ASP A 122 2.38 2.30 -4.62
N LYS A 123 1.40 2.94 -5.25
CA LYS A 123 1.20 4.38 -5.12
C LYS A 123 0.92 4.75 -3.66
N THR A 124 0.10 3.96 -2.95
CA THR A 124 -0.12 4.11 -1.51
C THR A 124 1.19 4.01 -0.70
N VAL A 125 2.15 3.21 -1.15
CA VAL A 125 3.46 3.06 -0.50
C VAL A 125 4.38 4.23 -0.84
N TYR A 126 4.36 4.75 -2.07
CA TYR A 126 5.23 5.85 -2.49
C TYR A 126 4.75 7.23 -2.03
N GLU A 127 3.43 7.42 -1.84
CA GLU A 127 2.82 8.67 -1.39
C GLU A 127 3.08 9.02 0.09
N ARG A 128 3.91 8.24 0.78
CA ARG A 128 4.39 8.51 2.15
C ARG A 128 5.03 9.89 2.35
N GLN A 129 5.37 10.56 1.25
CA GLN A 129 6.04 11.85 1.26
C GLN A 129 5.24 13.00 1.92
N PHE A 130 3.99 12.79 2.34
CA PHE A 130 3.14 13.85 2.92
C PHE A 130 2.64 13.59 4.35
N ALA A 131 3.35 12.78 5.15
CA ALA A 131 3.00 12.56 6.55
C ALA A 131 3.52 13.66 7.51
N CYS A 132 4.26 14.67 7.02
CA CYS A 132 4.60 15.86 7.80
C CYS A 132 4.55 17.09 6.88
N GLY A 133 3.57 17.98 7.08
CA GLY A 133 3.52 19.32 6.48
C GLY A 133 2.85 19.45 5.11
N TYR A 134 1.51 19.51 5.06
CA TYR A 134 0.83 20.40 4.11
C TYR A 134 -0.56 20.76 4.64
N SER A 135 -0.69 21.97 5.16
CA SER A 135 -1.97 22.65 5.37
C SER A 135 -2.64 22.84 4.01
N LYS A 136 -3.87 22.33 3.86
CA LYS A 136 -4.73 22.65 2.73
C LYS A 136 -5.52 23.93 3.03
N ASP A 137 -4.80 25.04 3.17
CA ASP A 137 -5.38 26.37 3.03
C ASP A 137 -4.93 26.90 1.67
N SER A 138 -5.70 26.62 0.62
CA SER A 138 -5.78 27.41 -0.63
C SER A 138 -6.44 26.60 -1.74
N TYR A 139 -7.76 26.58 -1.76
CA TYR A 139 -8.50 26.66 -3.02
C TYR A 139 -9.53 27.77 -2.86
N SER A 140 -9.03 28.99 -2.97
CA SER A 140 -9.79 30.16 -3.38
C SER A 140 -9.08 30.70 -4.61
N ASN A 141 -9.68 30.47 -5.77
CA ASN A 141 -9.81 31.39 -6.90
C ASN A 141 -10.56 30.67 -8.01
#